data_AF-A0A2E3ZBC0-F1
#
_entry.id   AF-A0A2E3ZBC0-F1
#
_cell.length_a   1.000
_cell.length_b   1.000
_cell.length_c   1.000
_cell.angle_alpha   90.00
_cell.angle_beta   90.00
_cell.angle_gamma   90.00
#
_symmetry.space_group_name_H-M   'P 1'
#
loop_
_entity.id
_entity.type
_entity.pdbx_description
1 polymer ?
#
loop_
_entity_poly.entity_id
_entity_poly.type
_entity_poly.pdbx_seq_one_letter_code
_entity_poly.pdbx_strand_id
1 'polypeptide(L)'
;MMSILSNRFRTIYLLIGFSILSLIPSLARTAEQDQTRLARQLQPLLSCLSGQRDTFTITAEIDTKIDGNSQRVEVRLVRFSDESFDLDLKHKEYIVQLRRRADATAMVLPLHDTVFLGQGGTDAKDSLAPCGITGRLISSASNVSRLSSLLGSGDTGAVTLLLRGLLETQYDDATSSWKLGNISLQFSNDGNTIDGQADGTVVHLVLRGGATNERNVVDWPEMQVVELDRGKLERQLVRGVRRALEILLPAQRLIAPPQIAKKVEHGELRWIKEHRVALLYGTPEQIGRAHGELLRQEATRCIDSVLHTFGTLQTIRTGRWFRHDLEDAYAQLAPHIPERHKAETRALAASLGLDDELVQVLNVFPELFHCSGFAVYGQATIHGKLYHGRVLDYMTTIGLQDAATTFIVAPDGHHAFANVGYAGFIGSVSGLNTRGISLGEMGGRGEGHWDGVPMATLMRRALEECSTLDEVTALWSNSPRTCEYYYVFADGKTNQAVGVAATPENIQFIWPGQSHELLGPGIADAVVLSAGSRLETLSKRISQRYGQIDADVAQSLMSRPVAMQSNLHNVLFVPADGVLYVANASHNKPAAERPYVRLNLNELLKAIPGADVESAVAAAEKRADP
;
A
#
# COMPACT_ATOMS: atom_id res chain seq x y z
N MET A 1 15.35 6.83 -4.23
CA MET A 1 14.83 6.02 -3.11
C MET A 1 13.78 4.98 -3.54
N MET A 2 13.01 5.17 -4.64
CA MET A 2 11.82 4.33 -4.96
C MET A 2 12.01 3.19 -6.00
N SER A 3 13.13 3.06 -6.71
CA SER A 3 13.32 1.93 -7.67
C SER A 3 13.89 0.66 -7.04
N ILE A 4 14.28 0.71 -5.76
CA ILE A 4 14.91 -0.39 -5.00
C ILE A 4 13.84 -1.28 -4.34
N LEU A 5 12.57 -0.86 -4.40
CA LEU A 5 11.47 -1.44 -3.62
C LEU A 5 10.63 -2.55 -4.30
N SER A 6 10.91 -2.97 -5.54
CA SER A 6 10.06 -3.99 -6.19
C SER A 6 10.65 -5.41 -6.16
N ASN A 7 11.95 -5.57 -6.46
CA ASN A 7 12.58 -6.89 -6.52
C ASN A 7 13.17 -7.35 -5.17
N ARG A 8 13.74 -6.43 -4.36
CA ARG A 8 14.14 -6.74 -2.97
C ARG A 8 12.95 -7.15 -2.08
N PHE A 9 11.79 -6.50 -2.29
CA PHE A 9 10.58 -6.67 -1.48
C PHE A 9 9.85 -7.97 -1.76
N ARG A 10 9.81 -8.37 -3.04
CA ARG A 10 9.40 -9.72 -3.43
C ARG A 10 10.26 -10.73 -2.72
N THR A 11 11.57 -10.56 -2.72
CA THR A 11 12.49 -11.56 -2.15
C THR A 11 12.32 -11.72 -0.64
N ILE A 12 12.32 -10.65 0.16
CA ILE A 12 12.16 -10.73 1.64
C ILE A 12 10.91 -11.53 2.08
N TYR A 13 9.81 -11.42 1.36
CA TYR A 13 8.56 -12.12 1.69
C TYR A 13 8.36 -13.44 0.92
N LEU A 14 8.94 -13.59 -0.28
CA LEU A 14 9.09 -14.90 -0.95
C LEU A 14 9.90 -15.84 -0.05
N LEU A 15 10.92 -15.36 0.66
CA LEU A 15 11.70 -16.15 1.62
C LEU A 15 10.88 -16.75 2.79
N ILE A 16 9.72 -16.15 3.10
CA ILE A 16 8.79 -16.64 4.13
C ILE A 16 7.67 -17.50 3.51
N GLY A 17 7.35 -17.30 2.22
CA GLY A 17 6.20 -17.93 1.55
C GLY A 17 6.52 -19.01 0.50
N PHE A 18 7.76 -19.12 0.01
CA PHE A 18 8.12 -20.05 -1.07
C PHE A 18 8.67 -21.37 -0.54
N SER A 19 7.78 -22.34 -0.43
CA SER A 19 8.14 -23.73 -0.75
C SER A 19 7.04 -24.49 -1.49
N ILE A 20 5.90 -23.85 -1.84
CA ILE A 20 4.69 -24.62 -2.17
C ILE A 20 3.88 -23.94 -3.30
N LEU A 21 3.96 -24.55 -4.50
CA LEU A 21 3.11 -24.53 -5.72
C LEU A 21 3.12 -23.41 -6.80
N SER A 22 3.09 -23.88 -8.06
CA SER A 22 2.09 -23.45 -9.08
C SER A 22 1.90 -24.39 -10.32
N LEU A 23 0.62 -24.74 -10.62
CA LEU A 23 -0.09 -24.86 -11.95
C LEU A 23 -0.32 -26.23 -12.70
N ILE A 24 -1.50 -26.32 -13.38
CA ILE A 24 -2.37 -27.47 -13.86
C ILE A 24 -2.46 -27.54 -15.42
N PRO A 25 -3.14 -28.51 -16.12
CA PRO A 25 -3.05 -30.01 -16.23
C PRO A 25 -2.69 -30.54 -17.67
N SER A 26 -2.26 -31.81 -17.83
CA SER A 26 -3.02 -32.97 -18.35
C SER A 26 -2.21 -34.28 -18.60
N LEU A 27 -2.80 -35.40 -18.14
CA LEU A 27 -2.71 -36.82 -18.59
C LEU A 27 -1.52 -37.73 -18.16
N ALA A 28 -1.84 -38.61 -17.20
CA ALA A 28 -1.58 -40.08 -17.06
C ALA A 28 -0.19 -40.66 -17.51
N ARG A 29 0.48 -41.62 -16.82
CA ARG A 29 -0.01 -42.88 -16.22
C ARG A 29 1.20 -43.72 -15.68
N THR A 30 1.80 -43.38 -14.53
CA THR A 30 2.92 -44.19 -13.92
C THR A 30 2.89 -44.28 -12.37
N ALA A 31 1.71 -44.14 -11.78
CA ALA A 31 1.44 -43.55 -10.46
C ALA A 31 2.05 -44.09 -9.14
N GLU A 32 2.07 -45.40 -8.91
CA GLU A 32 1.84 -45.88 -7.54
C GLU A 32 3.12 -45.98 -6.68
N GLN A 33 4.24 -46.31 -7.31
CA GLN A 33 5.54 -46.46 -6.65
C GLN A 33 6.19 -45.09 -6.35
N ASP A 34 6.04 -44.14 -7.28
CA ASP A 34 6.49 -42.76 -7.17
C ASP A 34 5.70 -41.98 -6.11
N GLN A 35 4.38 -42.22 -6.01
CA GLN A 35 3.55 -41.61 -4.96
C GLN A 35 4.02 -42.00 -3.56
N THR A 36 4.35 -43.27 -3.36
CA THR A 36 4.87 -43.76 -2.06
C THR A 36 6.25 -43.17 -1.75
N ARG A 37 7.09 -42.95 -2.77
CA ARG A 37 8.42 -42.33 -2.64
C ARG A 37 8.32 -40.86 -2.24
N LEU A 38 7.56 -40.06 -2.98
CA LEU A 38 7.40 -38.62 -2.72
C LEU A 38 6.74 -38.36 -1.36
N ALA A 39 5.70 -39.13 -1.00
CA ALA A 39 5.04 -39.00 0.30
C ALA A 39 6.03 -39.24 1.45
N ARG A 40 6.88 -40.27 1.34
CA ARG A 40 7.93 -40.56 2.33
C ARG A 40 8.96 -39.44 2.43
N GLN A 41 9.39 -38.91 1.29
CA GLN A 41 10.39 -37.84 1.21
C GLN A 41 9.85 -36.49 1.74
N LEU A 42 8.56 -36.21 1.59
CA LEU A 42 7.92 -34.99 2.10
C LEU A 42 7.52 -35.08 3.58
N GLN A 43 7.35 -36.29 4.12
CA GLN A 43 6.88 -36.51 5.50
C GLN A 43 7.65 -35.71 6.56
N PRO A 44 9.00 -35.64 6.55
CA PRO A 44 9.73 -34.87 7.56
C PRO A 44 9.36 -33.38 7.55
N LEU A 45 9.34 -32.76 6.37
CA LEU A 45 8.95 -31.35 6.23
C LEU A 45 7.49 -31.12 6.62
N LEU A 46 6.58 -31.97 6.13
CA LEU A 46 5.15 -31.83 6.43
C LEU A 46 4.84 -32.01 7.91
N SER A 47 5.56 -32.88 8.62
CA SER A 47 5.40 -33.03 10.07
C SER A 47 5.83 -31.78 10.86
N CYS A 48 6.81 -31.01 10.36
CA CYS A 48 7.16 -29.71 10.94
C CYS A 48 6.08 -28.65 10.63
N LEU A 49 5.64 -28.54 9.38
CA LEU A 49 4.70 -27.51 8.92
C LEU A 49 3.26 -27.71 9.43
N SER A 50 2.84 -28.96 9.64
CA SER A 50 1.53 -29.31 10.20
C SER A 50 1.46 -29.14 11.71
N GLY A 51 2.60 -28.95 12.37
CA GLY A 51 2.69 -28.90 13.82
C GLY A 51 2.73 -30.26 14.51
N GLN A 52 2.79 -31.39 13.78
CA GLN A 52 2.95 -32.73 14.36
C GLN A 52 4.29 -32.93 15.08
N ARG A 53 5.32 -32.14 14.75
CA ARG A 53 6.58 -32.07 15.48
C ARG A 53 6.62 -30.84 16.38
N ASP A 54 6.71 -31.08 17.67
CA ASP A 54 6.79 -30.05 18.71
C ASP A 54 8.14 -29.32 18.70
N THR A 55 9.21 -30.02 18.32
CA THR A 55 10.57 -29.48 18.28
C THR A 55 11.29 -29.86 17.00
N PHE A 56 12.00 -28.90 16.40
CA PHE A 56 12.80 -29.12 15.19
C PHE A 56 13.72 -27.93 14.92
N THR A 57 14.71 -28.15 14.04
CA THR A 57 15.49 -27.08 13.41
C THR A 57 15.36 -27.18 11.90
N ILE A 58 15.08 -26.07 11.23
CA ILE A 58 15.14 -25.91 9.77
C ILE A 58 16.19 -24.86 9.46
N THR A 59 17.13 -25.19 8.58
CA THR A 59 18.05 -24.23 7.97
C THR A 59 17.84 -24.21 6.46
N ALA A 60 17.89 -23.03 5.84
CA ALA A 60 17.85 -22.90 4.40
C ALA A 60 18.88 -21.90 3.89
N GLU A 61 19.56 -22.24 2.81
CA GLU A 61 20.36 -21.32 2.00
C GLU A 61 19.62 -21.07 0.69
N ILE A 62 19.36 -19.80 0.37
CA ILE A 62 18.52 -19.41 -0.77
C ILE A 62 19.34 -18.45 -1.62
N ASP A 63 19.75 -18.91 -2.80
CA ASP A 63 20.42 -18.09 -3.81
C ASP A 63 19.38 -17.66 -4.85
N THR A 64 19.15 -16.36 -4.99
CA THR A 64 18.14 -15.84 -5.93
C THR A 64 18.59 -14.52 -6.56
N LYS A 65 17.95 -14.14 -7.67
CA LYS A 65 18.23 -12.87 -8.34
C LYS A 65 17.46 -11.73 -7.68
N ILE A 66 18.19 -10.86 -7.00
CA ILE A 66 17.68 -9.62 -6.42
C ILE A 66 18.33 -8.44 -7.16
N ASP A 67 17.52 -7.57 -7.73
CA ASP A 67 17.94 -6.44 -8.58
C ASP A 67 18.88 -6.86 -9.74
N GLY A 68 18.60 -8.02 -10.34
CA GLY A 68 19.39 -8.56 -11.44
C GLY A 68 20.69 -9.26 -11.01
N ASN A 69 21.07 -9.17 -9.73
CA ASN A 69 22.27 -9.80 -9.20
C ASN A 69 21.92 -11.04 -8.38
N SER A 70 22.76 -12.08 -8.44
CA SER A 70 22.63 -13.24 -7.56
C SER A 70 22.97 -12.83 -6.12
N GLN A 71 22.06 -13.08 -5.18
CA GLN A 71 22.23 -12.75 -3.77
C GLN A 71 21.80 -13.95 -2.93
N ARG A 72 22.55 -14.20 -1.85
CA ARG A 72 22.30 -15.30 -0.91
C ARG A 72 21.57 -14.82 0.31
N VAL A 73 20.61 -15.62 0.77
CA VAL A 73 19.88 -15.43 2.01
C VAL A 73 19.95 -16.72 2.82
N GLU A 74 20.27 -16.60 4.10
CA GLU A 74 20.29 -17.72 5.03
C GLU A 74 19.13 -17.60 6.01
N VAL A 75 18.43 -18.71 6.23
CA VAL A 75 17.32 -18.82 7.17
C VAL A 75 17.65 -19.90 8.18
N ARG A 76 17.40 -19.65 9.45
CA ARG A 76 17.42 -20.66 10.51
C ARG A 76 16.20 -20.49 11.39
N LEU A 77 15.35 -21.51 11.44
CA LEU A 77 14.21 -21.60 12.34
C LEU A 77 14.44 -22.75 13.32
N VAL A 78 14.37 -22.45 14.61
CA VAL A 78 14.38 -23.46 15.68
C VAL A 78 13.07 -23.35 16.45
N ARG A 79 12.31 -24.42 16.50
CA ARG A 79 11.14 -24.54 17.36
C ARG A 79 11.51 -25.36 18.59
N PHE A 80 11.33 -24.76 19.77
CA PHE A 80 11.57 -25.41 21.06
C PHE A 80 10.27 -25.96 21.67
N SER A 81 9.13 -25.33 21.36
CA SER A 81 7.80 -25.77 21.81
C SER A 81 6.69 -25.10 20.99
N ASP A 82 5.45 -25.25 21.44
CA ASP A 82 4.27 -24.54 20.90
C ASP A 82 4.24 -23.05 21.22
N GLU A 83 5.13 -22.59 22.11
CA GLU A 83 5.25 -21.21 22.57
C GLU A 83 6.63 -20.61 22.34
N SER A 84 7.61 -21.38 21.87
CA SER A 84 8.99 -20.92 21.80
C SER A 84 9.66 -21.26 20.48
N PHE A 85 10.25 -20.23 19.86
CA PHE A 85 11.08 -20.37 18.68
C PHE A 85 12.15 -19.28 18.57
N ASP A 86 13.21 -19.59 17.82
CA ASP A 86 14.18 -18.62 17.32
C ASP A 86 14.13 -18.64 15.78
N LEU A 87 14.09 -17.46 15.14
CA LEU A 87 14.18 -17.30 13.69
C LEU A 87 15.32 -16.32 13.36
N ASP A 88 16.32 -16.79 12.63
CA ASP A 88 17.39 -15.95 12.09
C ASP A 88 17.23 -15.81 10.58
N LEU A 89 17.23 -14.58 10.10
CA LEU A 89 17.26 -14.22 8.69
C LEU A 89 18.53 -13.41 8.43
N LYS A 90 19.42 -13.93 7.57
CA LYS A 90 20.67 -13.25 7.21
C LYS A 90 20.74 -12.97 5.72
N HIS A 91 21.01 -11.72 5.42
CA HIS A 91 21.33 -11.21 4.11
C HIS A 91 22.45 -10.17 4.27
N LYS A 92 23.26 -9.94 3.23
CA LYS A 92 24.40 -9.01 3.30
C LYS A 92 24.04 -7.58 3.73
N GLU A 93 22.80 -7.16 3.47
CA GLU A 93 22.29 -5.82 3.81
C GLU A 93 21.34 -5.83 5.00
N TYR A 94 20.82 -6.99 5.41
CA TYR A 94 19.79 -7.09 6.46
C TYR A 94 20.03 -8.34 7.29
N ILE A 95 20.16 -8.17 8.60
CA ILE A 95 20.18 -9.28 9.54
C ILE A 95 19.04 -9.03 10.53
N VAL A 96 18.13 -10.00 10.63
CA VAL A 96 16.97 -9.94 11.53
C VAL A 96 16.92 -11.22 12.33
N GLN A 97 16.77 -11.12 13.64
CA GLN A 97 16.54 -12.29 14.50
C GLN A 97 15.26 -12.07 15.29
N LEU A 98 14.40 -13.09 15.35
CA LEU A 98 13.25 -13.12 16.24
C LEU A 98 13.48 -14.19 17.30
N ARG A 99 13.36 -13.82 18.56
CA ARG A 99 13.37 -14.75 19.69
C ARG A 99 12.04 -14.62 20.42
N ARG A 100 11.19 -15.65 20.33
CA ARG A 100 9.90 -15.69 21.06
C ARG A 100 9.94 -16.74 22.15
N ARG A 101 9.44 -16.38 23.32
CA ARG A 101 9.16 -17.25 24.46
C ARG A 101 7.69 -17.10 24.86
N ALA A 102 7.26 -17.86 25.86
CA ALA A 102 5.87 -17.85 26.32
C ALA A 102 5.40 -16.45 26.78
N ASP A 103 6.29 -15.68 27.42
CA ASP A 103 5.99 -14.40 28.07
C ASP A 103 6.69 -13.19 27.44
N ALA A 104 7.52 -13.38 26.41
CA ALA A 104 8.21 -12.27 25.74
C ALA A 104 8.62 -12.57 24.31
N THR A 105 8.84 -11.50 23.54
CA THR A 105 9.31 -11.54 22.15
C THR A 105 10.36 -10.45 21.93
N ALA A 106 11.49 -10.82 21.36
CA ALA A 106 12.55 -9.90 20.95
C ALA A 106 12.72 -9.93 19.42
N MET A 107 12.71 -8.76 18.78
CA MET A 107 13.13 -8.55 17.40
C MET A 107 14.46 -7.82 17.40
N VAL A 108 15.51 -8.50 16.96
CA VAL A 108 16.89 -8.01 16.99
C VAL A 108 17.32 -7.63 15.59
N LEU A 109 17.96 -6.47 15.49
CA LEU A 109 18.54 -5.92 14.27
C LEU A 109 20.04 -5.71 14.50
N PRO A 110 20.89 -6.74 14.32
CA PRO A 110 22.31 -6.65 14.63
C PRO A 110 23.07 -5.60 13.83
N LEU A 111 22.62 -5.25 12.61
CA LEU A 111 23.27 -4.19 11.82
C LEU A 111 23.00 -2.77 12.35
N HIS A 112 22.12 -2.64 13.34
CA HIS A 112 21.74 -1.39 13.98
C HIS A 112 22.00 -1.43 15.51
N ASP A 113 22.64 -2.48 16.02
CA ASP A 113 22.86 -2.69 17.46
C ASP A 113 21.59 -2.49 18.31
N THR A 114 20.42 -2.86 17.77
CA THR A 114 19.11 -2.56 18.38
C THR A 114 18.27 -3.82 18.57
N VAL A 115 17.59 -3.90 19.71
CA VAL A 115 16.62 -4.95 20.06
C VAL A 115 15.29 -4.30 20.44
N PHE A 116 14.22 -4.67 19.74
CA PHE A 116 12.85 -4.37 20.17
C PHE A 116 12.34 -5.51 21.05
N LEU A 117 12.14 -5.24 22.33
CA LEU A 117 11.73 -6.23 23.32
C LEU A 117 10.29 -5.94 23.78
N GLY A 118 9.42 -6.94 23.74
CA GLY A 118 8.09 -6.85 24.32
C GLY A 118 7.85 -8.00 25.28
N GLN A 119 7.34 -7.70 26.47
CA GLN A 119 7.11 -8.66 27.55
C GLN A 119 5.63 -8.66 27.98
N GLY A 120 5.18 -9.74 28.62
CA GLY A 120 3.80 -9.92 29.10
C GLY A 120 2.91 -10.74 28.17
N GLY A 121 1.60 -10.69 28.41
CA GLY A 121 0.60 -11.37 27.59
C GLY A 121 0.39 -10.70 26.22
N THR A 122 -0.20 -11.42 25.27
CA THR A 122 -0.54 -10.90 23.94
C THR A 122 -1.85 -11.52 23.45
N ASP A 123 -2.57 -10.84 22.55
CA ASP A 123 -3.79 -11.36 21.93
C ASP A 123 -3.46 -12.56 21.03
N ALA A 124 -4.13 -13.69 21.26
CA ALA A 124 -3.98 -14.91 20.48
C ALA A 124 -4.21 -14.70 18.97
N LYS A 125 -5.02 -13.72 18.56
CA LYS A 125 -5.32 -13.43 17.13
C LYS A 125 -4.11 -12.93 16.35
N ASP A 126 -3.25 -12.17 17.02
CA ASP A 126 -2.10 -11.49 16.44
C ASP A 126 -0.78 -12.01 17.01
N SER A 127 -0.81 -13.17 17.68
CA SER A 127 0.38 -13.73 18.31
C SER A 127 1.29 -14.49 17.33
N LEU A 128 2.59 -14.39 17.57
CA LEU A 128 3.63 -15.18 16.94
C LEU A 128 3.79 -16.59 17.52
N ALA A 129 2.92 -17.04 18.45
CA ALA A 129 2.96 -18.41 18.97
C ALA A 129 3.05 -19.43 17.82
N PRO A 130 3.96 -20.42 17.84
CA PRO A 130 4.00 -21.47 16.82
C PRO A 130 2.66 -22.16 16.59
N CYS A 131 1.89 -22.42 17.66
CA CYS A 131 0.59 -23.08 17.55
C CYS A 131 -0.43 -22.22 16.77
N GLY A 132 -0.87 -22.72 15.60
CA GLY A 132 -1.84 -22.04 14.75
C GLY A 132 -1.29 -20.86 13.94
N ILE A 133 0.03 -20.66 13.91
CA ILE A 133 0.66 -19.50 13.25
C ILE A 133 0.29 -19.40 11.77
N THR A 134 0.18 -20.53 11.08
CA THR A 134 -0.20 -20.62 9.66
C THR A 134 -1.55 -19.94 9.38
N GLY A 135 -2.55 -20.11 10.25
CA GLY A 135 -3.87 -19.48 10.08
C GLY A 135 -3.87 -17.97 10.34
N ARG A 136 -2.88 -17.46 11.10
CA ARG A 136 -2.70 -16.04 11.35
C ARG A 136 -1.93 -15.36 10.22
N LEU A 137 -0.89 -16.01 9.72
CA LEU A 137 -0.06 -15.51 8.62
C LEU A 137 -0.71 -15.67 7.24
N ILE A 138 -1.52 -16.69 7.01
CA ILE A 138 -2.07 -16.96 5.68
C ILE A 138 -3.57 -16.63 5.66
N SER A 139 -3.95 -15.68 4.81
CA SER A 139 -5.35 -15.33 4.57
C SER A 139 -5.86 -15.94 3.27
N SER A 140 -7.18 -16.10 3.17
CA SER A 140 -7.84 -16.52 1.94
C SER A 140 -7.68 -15.52 0.78
N ALA A 141 -7.20 -14.30 1.05
CA ALA A 141 -6.86 -13.32 0.01
C ALA A 141 -5.48 -13.58 -0.62
N SER A 142 -4.72 -14.57 -0.14
CA SER A 142 -3.51 -15.06 -0.76
C SER A 142 -3.72 -16.44 -1.41
N ASN A 143 -3.08 -16.68 -2.56
CA ASN A 143 -3.08 -17.98 -3.24
C ASN A 143 -2.46 -19.09 -2.40
N VAL A 144 -1.60 -18.74 -1.42
CA VAL A 144 -1.02 -19.70 -0.46
C VAL A 144 -2.09 -20.38 0.39
N SER A 145 -3.25 -19.73 0.59
CA SER A 145 -4.36 -20.33 1.37
C SER A 145 -4.85 -21.67 0.83
N ARG A 146 -4.80 -21.87 -0.49
CA ARG A 146 -5.17 -23.14 -1.14
C ARG A 146 -4.33 -24.32 -0.67
N LEU A 147 -3.15 -24.04 -0.13
CA LEU A 147 -2.16 -25.00 0.32
C LEU A 147 -2.19 -25.15 1.83
N SER A 148 -2.49 -24.07 2.54
CA SER A 148 -2.52 -24.04 4.00
C SER A 148 -3.45 -25.08 4.62
N SER A 149 -4.62 -25.34 4.02
CA SER A 149 -5.56 -26.38 4.49
C SER A 149 -4.98 -27.79 4.36
N LEU A 150 -4.20 -28.04 3.31
CA LEU A 150 -3.56 -29.33 3.06
C LEU A 150 -2.34 -29.53 3.96
N LEU A 151 -1.52 -28.50 4.11
CA LEU A 151 -0.33 -28.53 4.96
C LEU A 151 -0.68 -28.65 6.44
N GLY A 152 -1.76 -27.99 6.87
CA GLY A 152 -2.25 -28.09 8.24
C GLY A 152 -2.80 -29.48 8.60
N SER A 153 -3.22 -30.28 7.62
CA SER A 153 -3.72 -31.64 7.87
C SER A 153 -2.62 -32.65 8.19
N GLY A 154 -1.38 -32.39 7.75
CA GLY A 154 -0.27 -33.34 7.82
C GLY A 154 -0.50 -34.64 7.01
N ASP A 155 -1.55 -34.70 6.19
CA ASP A 155 -1.86 -35.85 5.34
C ASP A 155 -0.96 -35.84 4.10
N THR A 156 0.11 -36.64 4.19
CA THR A 156 1.08 -36.78 3.12
C THR A 156 0.50 -37.45 1.88
N GLY A 157 -0.54 -38.28 2.02
CA GLY A 157 -1.26 -38.87 0.89
C GLY A 157 -2.03 -37.80 0.11
N ALA A 158 -2.77 -36.94 0.80
CA ALA A 158 -3.54 -35.85 0.20
C ALA A 158 -2.63 -34.79 -0.46
N VAL A 159 -1.54 -34.39 0.22
CA VAL A 159 -0.55 -33.47 -0.35
C VAL A 159 0.12 -34.07 -1.58
N THR A 160 0.52 -35.35 -1.55
CA THR A 160 1.15 -36.00 -2.71
C THR A 160 0.18 -36.14 -3.88
N LEU A 161 -1.09 -36.49 -3.62
CA LEU A 161 -2.14 -36.55 -4.64
C LEU A 161 -2.38 -35.19 -5.29
N LEU A 162 -2.37 -34.11 -4.50
CA LEU A 162 -2.53 -32.76 -5.01
C LEU A 162 -1.33 -32.32 -5.85
N LEU A 163 -0.10 -32.54 -5.36
CA LEU A 163 1.12 -32.24 -6.11
C LEU A 163 1.14 -32.96 -7.46
N ARG A 164 0.72 -34.22 -7.49
CA ARG A 164 0.66 -35.00 -8.72
C ARG A 164 -0.49 -34.59 -9.65
N GLY A 165 -1.67 -34.36 -9.08
CA GLY A 165 -2.86 -33.94 -9.83
C GLY A 165 -2.74 -32.53 -10.41
N LEU A 166 -1.89 -31.69 -9.82
CA LEU A 166 -1.62 -30.34 -10.30
C LEU A 166 -0.35 -30.27 -11.18
N LEU A 167 0.77 -30.94 -10.85
CA LEU A 167 2.10 -30.59 -11.39
C LEU A 167 2.78 -31.64 -12.29
N GLU A 168 2.09 -32.72 -12.69
CA GLU A 168 2.69 -33.81 -13.51
C GLU A 168 4.08 -34.24 -13.01
N THR A 169 4.17 -34.51 -11.71
CA THR A 169 5.41 -34.90 -11.03
C THR A 169 6.06 -36.09 -11.73
N GLN A 170 7.23 -35.88 -12.33
CA GLN A 170 8.06 -36.95 -12.91
C GLN A 170 9.30 -37.13 -12.04
N TYR A 171 9.56 -38.37 -11.64
CA TYR A 171 10.83 -38.72 -11.01
C TYR A 171 11.84 -39.12 -12.09
N ASP A 172 13.01 -38.49 -12.08
CA ASP A 172 14.14 -38.86 -12.92
C ASP A 172 15.12 -39.68 -12.09
N ASP A 173 15.17 -41.00 -12.33
CA ASP A 173 16.08 -41.91 -11.65
C ASP A 173 17.57 -41.60 -11.91
N ALA A 174 17.91 -40.99 -13.06
CA ALA A 174 19.30 -40.67 -13.41
C ALA A 174 19.86 -39.51 -12.58
N THR A 175 19.02 -38.51 -12.29
CA THR A 175 19.40 -37.35 -11.47
C THR A 175 18.90 -37.45 -10.03
N SER A 176 18.15 -38.51 -9.69
CA SER A 176 17.44 -38.68 -8.41
C SER A 176 16.64 -37.44 -8.02
N SER A 177 15.97 -36.83 -9.00
CA SER A 177 15.26 -35.57 -8.83
C SER A 177 13.81 -35.65 -9.32
N TRP A 178 12.95 -34.90 -8.66
CA TRP A 178 11.58 -34.64 -9.08
C TRP A 178 11.54 -33.40 -9.97
N LYS A 179 10.87 -33.52 -11.11
CA LYS A 179 10.49 -32.38 -11.95
C LYS A 179 9.02 -32.06 -11.75
N LEU A 180 8.73 -30.81 -11.41
CA LEU A 180 7.39 -30.25 -11.22
C LEU A 180 7.30 -28.96 -12.06
N GLY A 181 6.98 -29.09 -13.34
CA GLY A 181 7.04 -27.96 -14.28
C GLY A 181 8.45 -27.37 -14.39
N ASN A 182 8.61 -26.09 -14.02
CA ASN A 182 9.90 -25.39 -13.97
C ASN A 182 10.69 -25.62 -12.67
N ILE A 183 10.14 -26.40 -11.73
CA ILE A 183 10.75 -26.69 -10.44
C ILE A 183 11.46 -28.04 -10.49
N SER A 184 12.69 -28.09 -9.99
CA SER A 184 13.44 -29.32 -9.73
C SER A 184 13.60 -29.50 -8.23
N LEU A 185 13.27 -30.67 -7.68
CA LEU A 185 13.48 -30.99 -6.26
C LEU A 185 14.28 -32.28 -6.11
N GLN A 186 15.31 -32.28 -5.28
CA GLN A 186 16.06 -33.46 -4.89
C GLN A 186 15.96 -33.64 -3.38
N PHE A 187 15.78 -34.88 -2.93
CA PHE A 187 15.66 -35.20 -1.52
C PHE A 187 16.76 -36.17 -1.11
N SER A 188 17.26 -36.03 0.11
CA SER A 188 18.03 -37.11 0.74
C SER A 188 17.14 -38.34 0.96
N ASN A 189 17.77 -39.50 1.16
CA ASN A 189 17.07 -40.77 1.37
C ASN A 189 16.12 -40.76 2.59
N ASP A 190 16.44 -39.96 3.61
CA ASP A 190 15.64 -39.77 4.82
C ASP A 190 14.66 -38.59 4.74
N GLY A 191 14.68 -37.83 3.63
CA GLY A 191 13.83 -36.66 3.41
C GLY A 191 14.18 -35.43 4.25
N ASN A 192 15.30 -35.44 4.98
CA ASN A 192 15.72 -34.33 5.83
C ASN A 192 16.52 -33.25 5.08
N THR A 193 17.02 -33.52 3.88
CA THR A 193 17.65 -32.53 3.01
C THR A 193 16.83 -32.39 1.74
N ILE A 194 16.57 -31.15 1.34
CA ILE A 194 15.79 -30.79 0.15
C ILE A 194 16.56 -29.75 -0.64
N ASP A 195 16.96 -30.10 -1.85
CA ASP A 195 17.57 -29.21 -2.82
C ASP A 195 16.53 -28.84 -3.88
N GLY A 196 16.21 -27.56 -3.99
CA GLY A 196 15.22 -27.03 -4.90
C GLY A 196 15.80 -26.04 -5.89
N GLN A 197 15.32 -26.06 -7.13
CA GLN A 197 15.66 -25.06 -8.13
C GLN A 197 14.41 -24.65 -8.92
N ALA A 198 14.18 -23.34 -9.05
CA ALA A 198 13.09 -22.78 -9.84
C ALA A 198 13.41 -21.35 -10.28
N ASP A 199 13.20 -21.01 -11.56
CA ASP A 199 13.31 -19.64 -12.10
C ASP A 199 14.60 -18.88 -11.71
N GLY A 200 15.75 -19.59 -11.71
CA GLY A 200 17.04 -19.01 -11.33
C GLY A 200 17.22 -18.79 -9.81
N THR A 201 16.33 -19.34 -9.00
CA THR A 201 16.46 -19.48 -7.55
C THR A 201 16.89 -20.90 -7.22
N VAL A 202 17.87 -21.05 -6.33
CA VAL A 202 18.33 -22.32 -5.77
C VAL A 202 18.11 -22.28 -4.26
N VAL A 203 17.55 -23.34 -3.71
CA VAL A 203 17.23 -23.48 -2.29
C VAL A 203 17.88 -24.77 -1.79
N HIS A 204 18.71 -24.68 -0.76
CA HIS A 204 19.21 -25.84 -0.02
C HIS A 204 18.60 -25.81 1.37
N LEU A 205 17.71 -26.75 1.68
CA LEU A 205 16.99 -26.83 2.96
C LEU A 205 17.41 -28.09 3.71
N VAL A 206 17.69 -27.94 5.01
CA VAL A 206 18.05 -29.04 5.91
C VAL A 206 17.18 -29.01 7.15
N LEU A 207 16.56 -30.14 7.45
CA LEU A 207 15.80 -30.43 8.65
C LEU A 207 16.66 -31.23 9.63
N ARG A 208 16.62 -30.85 10.91
CA ARG A 208 17.29 -31.54 12.01
C ARG A 208 16.33 -31.69 13.19
N GLY A 209 16.69 -32.56 14.13
CA GLY A 209 15.98 -32.69 15.40
C GLY A 209 15.92 -31.38 16.19
N GLY A 210 15.10 -31.36 17.24
CA GLY A 210 14.97 -30.21 18.14
C GLY A 210 16.31 -29.82 18.77
N ALA A 211 16.58 -28.52 18.86
CA ALA A 211 17.69 -28.01 19.65
C ALA A 211 17.27 -27.92 21.13
N THR A 212 18.20 -28.15 22.05
CA THR A 212 17.93 -28.13 23.49
C THR A 212 18.35 -26.83 24.18
N ASN A 213 19.13 -25.97 23.50
CA ASN A 213 19.65 -24.74 24.10
C ASN A 213 18.75 -23.54 23.79
N GLU A 214 17.73 -23.35 24.64
CA GLU A 214 16.85 -22.19 24.61
C GLU A 214 17.51 -21.01 25.34
N ARG A 215 17.98 -20.01 24.59
CA ARG A 215 18.56 -18.79 25.17
C ARG A 215 17.49 -17.92 25.79
N ASN A 216 17.85 -17.13 26.81
CA ASN A 216 16.94 -16.16 27.41
C ASN A 216 16.56 -15.07 26.39
N VAL A 217 15.30 -14.63 26.40
CA VAL A 217 14.75 -13.59 25.51
C VAL A 217 15.29 -12.20 25.78
N VAL A 218 15.75 -11.92 27.01
CA VAL A 218 16.26 -10.59 27.41
C VAL A 218 17.79 -10.46 27.34
N ASP A 219 18.49 -11.56 27.05
CA ASP A 219 19.95 -11.59 27.08
C ASP A 219 20.56 -11.07 25.76
N TRP A 220 20.78 -9.75 25.73
CA TRP A 220 21.37 -9.01 24.61
C TRP A 220 22.42 -8.00 25.09
N PRO A 221 23.58 -8.48 25.59
CA PRO A 221 24.66 -7.59 25.99
C PRO A 221 25.10 -6.75 24.78
N GLU A 222 25.47 -5.49 25.04
CA GLU A 222 25.99 -4.54 24.03
C GLU A 222 24.96 -4.02 23.00
N MET A 223 23.69 -4.45 23.08
CA MET A 223 22.61 -3.95 22.20
C MET A 223 21.77 -2.88 22.91
N GLN A 224 21.30 -1.88 22.16
CA GLN A 224 20.28 -0.94 22.62
C GLN A 224 18.91 -1.64 22.69
N VAL A 225 18.36 -1.77 23.90
CA VAL A 225 17.02 -2.33 24.10
C VAL A 225 15.96 -1.22 24.02
N VAL A 226 14.99 -1.39 23.13
CA VAL A 226 13.80 -0.57 22.99
C VAL A 226 12.60 -1.40 23.45
N GLU A 227 12.07 -1.08 24.62
CA GLU A 227 10.89 -1.76 25.17
C GLU A 227 9.62 -1.33 24.43
N LEU A 228 8.79 -2.30 24.06
CA LEU A 228 7.52 -2.11 23.36
C LEU A 228 6.41 -2.92 24.03
N ASP A 229 5.16 -2.53 23.78
CA ASP A 229 4.03 -3.43 24.03
C ASP A 229 4.17 -4.69 23.16
N ARG A 230 4.15 -5.88 23.80
CA ARG A 230 4.33 -7.16 23.09
C ARG A 230 3.24 -7.38 22.04
N GLY A 231 2.01 -6.98 22.32
CA GLY A 231 0.89 -7.06 21.39
C GLY A 231 1.14 -6.26 20.12
N LYS A 232 1.63 -5.01 20.25
CA LYS A 232 2.00 -4.16 19.09
C LYS A 232 3.12 -4.80 18.26
N LEU A 233 4.16 -5.35 18.90
CA LEU A 233 5.28 -6.01 18.22
C LEU A 233 4.84 -7.25 17.44
N GLU A 234 4.14 -8.19 18.10
CA GLU A 234 3.68 -9.43 17.45
C GLU A 234 2.66 -9.14 16.35
N ARG A 235 1.71 -8.21 16.58
CA ARG A 235 0.72 -7.78 15.58
C ARG A 235 1.37 -7.23 14.33
N GLN A 236 2.38 -6.38 14.49
CA GLN A 236 3.09 -5.79 13.34
C GLN A 236 3.74 -6.87 12.48
N LEU A 237 4.38 -7.86 13.09
CA LEU A 237 5.02 -8.96 12.37
C LEU A 237 3.99 -9.90 11.73
N VAL A 238 2.97 -10.33 12.48
CA VAL A 238 1.91 -11.23 11.99
C VAL A 238 1.13 -10.62 10.84
N ARG A 239 0.60 -9.41 11.02
CA ARG A 239 -0.19 -8.73 9.99
C ARG A 239 0.68 -8.27 8.82
N GLY A 240 1.93 -7.91 9.08
CA GLY A 240 2.90 -7.51 8.05
C GLY A 240 3.22 -8.64 7.08
N VAL A 241 3.54 -9.83 7.62
CA VAL A 241 3.74 -11.05 6.81
C VAL A 241 2.46 -11.45 6.10
N ARG A 242 1.32 -11.44 6.80
CA ARG A 242 0.02 -11.78 6.20
C ARG A 242 -0.29 -10.92 4.99
N ARG A 243 -0.16 -9.61 5.15
CA ARG A 243 -0.46 -8.66 4.09
C ARG A 243 0.55 -8.75 2.95
N ALA A 244 1.81 -9.01 3.23
CA ALA A 244 2.79 -9.24 2.17
C ALA A 244 2.50 -10.50 1.34
N LEU A 245 2.04 -11.60 1.94
CA LEU A 245 1.60 -12.78 1.20
C LEU A 245 0.38 -12.50 0.32
N GLU A 246 -0.52 -11.61 0.74
CA GLU A 246 -1.63 -11.13 -0.09
C GLU A 246 -1.15 -10.29 -1.28
N ILE A 247 -0.12 -9.46 -1.09
CA ILE A 247 0.42 -8.58 -2.14
C ILE A 247 1.26 -9.37 -3.16
N LEU A 248 2.10 -10.29 -2.68
CA LEU A 248 3.02 -11.03 -3.53
C LEU A 248 2.34 -12.18 -4.27
N LEU A 249 1.37 -12.82 -3.62
CA LEU A 249 0.65 -13.98 -4.14
C LEU A 249 -0.86 -13.75 -4.05
N PRO A 250 -1.40 -12.71 -4.72
CA PRO A 250 -2.79 -12.31 -4.53
C PRO A 250 -3.75 -13.36 -5.09
N ALA A 251 -4.77 -13.71 -4.31
CA ALA A 251 -5.87 -14.56 -4.76
C ALA A 251 -6.85 -13.80 -5.67
N GLN A 252 -7.64 -14.54 -6.45
CA GLN A 252 -8.65 -13.96 -7.35
C GLN A 252 -9.59 -12.98 -6.64
N ARG A 253 -9.99 -13.30 -5.41
CA ARG A 253 -10.87 -12.46 -4.59
C ARG A 253 -10.28 -11.09 -4.23
N LEU A 254 -8.96 -10.91 -4.36
CA LEU A 254 -8.27 -9.65 -4.11
C LEU A 254 -8.10 -8.85 -5.40
N ILE A 255 -7.70 -9.50 -6.50
CA ILE A 255 -7.52 -8.85 -7.82
C ILE A 255 -8.81 -8.57 -8.57
N ALA A 256 -9.89 -9.29 -8.23
CA ALA A 256 -11.23 -9.11 -8.76
C ALA A 256 -12.23 -9.21 -7.59
N PRO A 257 -12.28 -8.20 -6.71
CA PRO A 257 -13.15 -8.23 -5.54
C PRO A 257 -14.63 -8.21 -5.96
N PRO A 258 -15.53 -8.86 -5.20
CA PRO A 258 -16.95 -8.79 -5.44
C PRO A 258 -17.45 -7.33 -5.45
N GLN A 259 -18.13 -6.94 -6.52
CA GLN A 259 -18.65 -5.58 -6.71
C GLN A 259 -20.01 -5.40 -6.01
N ILE A 260 -20.01 -5.59 -4.69
CA ILE A 260 -21.22 -5.54 -3.87
C ILE A 260 -21.45 -4.10 -3.42
N ALA A 261 -22.60 -3.55 -3.81
CA ALA A 261 -23.07 -2.26 -3.29
C ALA A 261 -23.50 -2.40 -1.83
N LYS A 262 -23.29 -1.37 -1.02
CA LYS A 262 -23.69 -1.33 0.40
C LYS A 262 -24.26 0.03 0.73
N LYS A 263 -25.19 0.08 1.67
CA LYS A 263 -25.74 1.33 2.24
C LYS A 263 -25.68 1.28 3.74
N VAL A 264 -25.36 2.40 4.35
CA VAL A 264 -25.40 2.64 5.78
C VAL A 264 -26.03 4.01 6.02
N GLU A 265 -26.28 4.36 7.28
CA GLU A 265 -26.66 5.74 7.60
C GLU A 265 -25.53 6.68 7.14
N HIS A 266 -25.85 7.78 6.46
CA HIS A 266 -24.84 8.75 6.00
C HIS A 266 -23.83 8.24 4.97
N GLY A 267 -24.06 7.07 4.34
CA GLY A 267 -23.17 6.63 3.28
C GLY A 267 -23.67 5.50 2.38
N GLU A 268 -23.06 5.43 1.20
CA GLU A 268 -23.31 4.40 0.20
C GLU A 268 -22.03 4.02 -0.55
N LEU A 269 -21.81 2.72 -0.71
CA LEU A 269 -20.77 2.16 -1.56
C LEU A 269 -21.40 1.65 -2.86
N ARG A 270 -20.91 2.11 -4.01
CA ARG A 270 -21.28 1.66 -5.35
C ARG A 270 -20.06 1.27 -6.17
N TRP A 271 -20.32 0.63 -7.31
CA TRP A 271 -19.31 0.27 -8.29
C TRP A 271 -19.70 0.82 -9.66
N ILE A 272 -18.75 1.49 -10.32
CA ILE A 272 -18.93 2.06 -11.66
C ILE A 272 -17.80 1.53 -12.52
N LYS A 273 -18.11 0.67 -13.51
CA LYS A 273 -17.10 0.02 -14.37
C LYS A 273 -15.90 -0.54 -13.56
N GLU A 274 -16.20 -1.37 -12.56
CA GLU A 274 -15.22 -1.97 -11.64
C GLU A 274 -14.52 -1.00 -10.67
N HIS A 275 -14.83 0.30 -10.73
CA HIS A 275 -14.27 1.30 -9.84
C HIS A 275 -15.14 1.49 -8.60
N ARG A 276 -14.51 1.43 -7.43
CA ARG A 276 -15.18 1.60 -6.13
C ARG A 276 -15.44 3.07 -5.85
N VAL A 277 -16.70 3.43 -5.60
CA VAL A 277 -17.13 4.80 -5.29
C VAL A 277 -17.91 4.83 -3.98
N ALA A 278 -17.44 5.61 -3.00
CA ALA A 278 -18.12 5.81 -1.73
C ALA A 278 -18.73 7.21 -1.67
N LEU A 279 -20.03 7.29 -1.42
CA LEU A 279 -20.76 8.54 -1.18
C LEU A 279 -20.89 8.68 0.34
N LEU A 280 -20.46 9.81 0.90
CA LEU A 280 -20.45 10.08 2.34
C LEU A 280 -21.02 11.47 2.60
N TYR A 281 -21.87 11.66 3.62
CA TYR A 281 -22.51 12.96 3.88
C TYR A 281 -22.89 13.18 5.34
N GLY A 282 -23.00 14.44 5.76
CA GLY A 282 -23.42 14.83 7.12
C GLY A 282 -22.29 15.43 7.95
N THR A 283 -22.36 15.28 9.27
CA THR A 283 -21.32 15.77 10.19
C THR A 283 -20.02 14.97 10.03
N PRO A 284 -18.87 15.50 10.49
CA PRO A 284 -17.61 14.77 10.45
C PRO A 284 -17.69 13.38 11.09
N GLU A 285 -18.37 13.25 12.22
CA GLU A 285 -18.56 11.96 12.91
C GLU A 285 -19.39 10.99 12.08
N GLN A 286 -20.46 11.47 11.42
CA GLN A 286 -21.31 10.66 10.56
C GLN A 286 -20.53 10.16 9.33
N ILE A 287 -19.76 11.04 8.70
CA ILE A 287 -18.88 10.72 7.56
C ILE A 287 -17.84 9.67 7.96
N GLY A 288 -17.14 9.88 9.08
CA GLY A 288 -16.11 8.97 9.58
C GLY A 288 -16.67 7.57 9.89
N ARG A 289 -17.83 7.51 10.56
CA ARG A 289 -18.53 6.25 10.84
C ARG A 289 -18.95 5.52 9.56
N ALA A 290 -19.58 6.22 8.62
CA ALA A 290 -20.04 5.65 7.36
C ALA A 290 -18.86 5.13 6.52
N HIS A 291 -17.74 5.86 6.49
CA HIS A 291 -16.50 5.43 5.83
C HIS A 291 -16.06 4.05 6.38
N GLY A 292 -15.89 3.91 7.69
CA GLY A 292 -15.40 2.66 8.27
C GLY A 292 -16.39 1.50 8.15
N GLU A 293 -17.69 1.74 8.23
CA GLU A 293 -18.71 0.69 8.05
C GLU A 293 -18.74 0.14 6.62
N LEU A 294 -18.65 1.01 5.62
CA LEU A 294 -18.67 0.62 4.20
C LEU A 294 -17.38 -0.10 3.77
N LEU A 295 -16.24 0.39 4.26
CA LEU A 295 -14.90 0.08 3.74
C LEU A 295 -13.97 -0.58 4.77
N ARG A 296 -14.52 -1.23 5.81
CA ARG A 296 -13.73 -1.87 6.88
C ARG A 296 -12.57 -2.72 6.36
N GLN A 297 -12.86 -3.59 5.39
CA GLN A 297 -11.86 -4.52 4.87
C GLN A 297 -10.75 -3.79 4.08
N GLU A 298 -11.14 -2.84 3.25
CA GLU A 298 -10.24 -2.00 2.46
C GLU A 298 -9.35 -1.13 3.37
N ALA A 299 -9.94 -0.47 4.37
CA ALA A 299 -9.21 0.34 5.34
C ALA A 299 -8.21 -0.52 6.13
N THR A 300 -8.64 -1.70 6.58
CA THR A 300 -7.77 -2.67 7.27
C THR A 300 -6.57 -3.07 6.41
N ARG A 301 -6.77 -3.35 5.11
CA ARG A 301 -5.67 -3.66 4.17
C ARG A 301 -4.73 -2.48 3.97
N CYS A 302 -5.28 -1.26 3.86
CA CYS A 302 -4.49 -0.04 3.73
C CYS A 302 -3.56 0.14 4.95
N ILE A 303 -4.13 0.00 6.15
CA ILE A 303 -3.40 0.06 7.43
C ILE A 303 -2.34 -1.03 7.49
N ASP A 304 -2.66 -2.27 7.12
CA ASP A 304 -1.71 -3.38 7.12
C ASP A 304 -0.55 -3.14 6.15
N SER A 305 -0.86 -2.61 4.96
CA SER A 305 0.14 -2.27 3.95
C SER A 305 1.12 -1.19 4.46
N VAL A 306 0.61 -0.12 5.07
CA VAL A 306 1.41 1.01 5.56
C VAL A 306 2.15 0.68 6.85
N LEU A 307 1.41 0.32 7.90
CA LEU A 307 1.98 0.18 9.23
C LEU A 307 2.73 -1.14 9.40
N HIS A 308 2.16 -2.24 8.92
CA HIS A 308 2.66 -3.56 9.27
C HIS A 308 3.62 -4.12 8.24
N THR A 309 3.31 -4.04 6.94
CA THR A 309 4.21 -4.50 5.88
C THR A 309 5.34 -3.48 5.63
N PHE A 310 4.99 -2.24 5.27
CA PHE A 310 5.99 -1.21 5.00
C PHE A 310 6.71 -0.78 6.28
N GLY A 311 5.98 -0.58 7.38
CA GLY A 311 6.59 -0.19 8.66
C GLY A 311 7.57 -1.22 9.24
N THR A 312 7.34 -2.52 9.09
CA THR A 312 8.32 -3.55 9.46
C THR A 312 9.61 -3.41 8.64
N LEU A 313 9.49 -3.18 7.34
CA LEU A 313 10.66 -3.00 6.47
C LEU A 313 11.41 -1.71 6.77
N GLN A 314 10.70 -0.61 7.06
CA GLN A 314 11.35 0.62 7.52
C GLN A 314 12.07 0.39 8.84
N THR A 315 11.43 -0.30 9.79
CA THR A 315 12.04 -0.65 11.08
C THR A 315 13.35 -1.44 10.89
N ILE A 316 13.34 -2.46 10.03
CA ILE A 316 14.53 -3.25 9.70
C ILE A 316 15.63 -2.39 9.05
N ARG A 317 15.24 -1.45 8.17
CA ARG A 317 16.16 -0.63 7.38
C ARG A 317 16.82 0.50 8.19
N THR A 318 16.08 1.09 9.13
CA THR A 318 16.53 2.27 9.88
C THR A 318 17.04 1.90 11.27
N GLY A 319 16.66 0.73 11.80
CA GLY A 319 16.88 0.38 13.20
C GLY A 319 15.93 1.11 14.16
N ARG A 320 15.01 1.95 13.67
CA ARG A 320 14.06 2.71 14.48
C ARG A 320 12.66 2.14 14.35
N TRP A 321 11.90 2.12 15.44
CA TRP A 321 10.52 1.65 15.39
C TRP A 321 9.66 2.61 14.56
N PHE A 322 9.24 2.19 13.37
CA PHE A 322 8.57 3.06 12.40
C PHE A 322 7.30 3.75 12.94
N ARG A 323 6.59 3.09 13.87
CA ARG A 323 5.41 3.68 14.49
C ARG A 323 5.76 4.91 15.35
N HIS A 324 6.90 4.90 16.04
CA HIS A 324 7.35 6.09 16.80
C HIS A 324 7.66 7.25 15.85
N ASP A 325 8.29 6.98 14.69
CA ASP A 325 8.53 8.02 13.67
C ASP A 325 7.22 8.69 13.21
N LEU A 326 6.12 7.93 13.08
CA LEU A 326 4.81 8.48 12.75
C LEU A 326 4.14 9.20 13.93
N GLU A 327 4.26 8.69 15.14
CA GLU A 327 3.75 9.31 16.37
C GLU A 327 4.42 10.67 16.61
N ASP A 328 5.75 10.77 16.41
CA ASP A 328 6.53 12.00 16.51
C ASP A 328 6.12 13.04 15.45
N ALA A 329 5.87 12.59 14.21
CA ALA A 329 5.34 13.46 13.16
C ALA A 329 3.93 13.94 13.51
N TYR A 330 3.04 13.05 13.94
CA TYR A 330 1.68 13.40 14.33
C TYR A 330 1.66 14.42 15.48
N ALA A 331 2.52 14.27 16.49
CA ALA A 331 2.58 15.20 17.61
C ALA A 331 2.85 16.65 17.17
N GLN A 332 3.69 16.86 16.15
CA GLN A 332 4.00 18.18 15.59
C GLN A 332 2.90 18.70 14.66
N LEU A 333 2.26 17.80 13.91
CA LEU A 333 1.22 18.14 12.94
C LEU A 333 -0.16 18.38 13.60
N ALA A 334 -0.45 17.68 14.68
CA ALA A 334 -1.77 17.64 15.32
C ALA A 334 -2.31 19.02 15.73
N PRO A 335 -1.53 19.99 16.25
CA PRO A 335 -2.01 21.34 16.54
C PRO A 335 -2.58 22.07 15.32
N HIS A 336 -2.10 21.73 14.12
CA HIS A 336 -2.47 22.38 12.86
C HIS A 336 -3.63 21.67 12.13
N ILE A 337 -4.08 20.51 12.61
CA ILE A 337 -5.21 19.77 12.04
C ILE A 337 -6.53 20.28 12.64
N PRO A 338 -7.50 20.73 11.81
CA PRO A 338 -8.80 21.19 12.28
C PRO A 338 -9.56 20.13 13.09
N GLU A 339 -10.29 20.57 14.13
CA GLU A 339 -11.01 19.64 15.01
C GLU A 339 -12.05 18.78 14.26
N ARG A 340 -12.68 19.32 13.22
CA ARG A 340 -13.61 18.55 12.37
C ARG A 340 -12.94 17.34 11.70
N HIS A 341 -11.69 17.48 11.25
CA HIS A 341 -10.95 16.36 10.64
C HIS A 341 -10.51 15.35 11.70
N LYS A 342 -10.15 15.81 12.91
CA LYS A 342 -9.89 14.92 14.06
C LYS A 342 -11.15 14.14 14.46
N ALA A 343 -12.32 14.79 14.48
CA ALA A 343 -13.59 14.16 14.77
C ALA A 343 -13.98 13.09 13.73
N GLU A 344 -13.82 13.39 12.44
CA GLU A 344 -14.00 12.40 11.35
C GLU A 344 -13.07 11.20 11.55
N THR A 345 -11.80 11.46 11.89
CA THR A 345 -10.79 10.41 12.10
C THR A 345 -11.13 9.52 13.31
N ARG A 346 -11.57 10.10 14.43
CA ARG A 346 -11.97 9.34 15.63
C ARG A 346 -13.21 8.48 15.35
N ALA A 347 -14.21 9.01 14.63
CA ALA A 347 -15.38 8.22 14.25
C ALA A 347 -15.03 7.09 13.28
N LEU A 348 -14.10 7.33 12.35
CA LEU A 348 -13.52 6.28 11.50
C LEU A 348 -12.81 5.21 12.36
N ALA A 349 -11.98 5.59 13.32
CA ALA A 349 -11.30 4.65 14.21
C ALA A 349 -12.29 3.79 15.01
N ALA A 350 -13.28 4.42 15.64
CA ALA A 350 -14.32 3.75 16.41
C ALA A 350 -15.13 2.76 15.55
N SER A 351 -15.53 3.16 14.33
CA SER A 351 -16.24 2.26 13.42
C SER A 351 -15.36 1.10 12.95
N LEU A 352 -14.06 1.30 12.76
CA LEU A 352 -13.11 0.22 12.44
C LEU A 352 -12.78 -0.68 13.64
N GLY A 353 -13.11 -0.27 14.87
CA GLY A 353 -12.71 -0.97 16.09
C GLY A 353 -11.21 -0.86 16.35
N LEU A 354 -10.62 0.29 16.03
CA LEU A 354 -9.20 0.60 16.19
C LEU A 354 -9.01 1.74 17.16
N ASP A 355 -7.81 1.84 17.74
CA ASP A 355 -7.43 2.95 18.61
C ASP A 355 -7.43 4.27 17.83
N ASP A 356 -7.98 5.33 18.42
CA ASP A 356 -8.07 6.66 17.80
C ASP A 356 -6.69 7.19 17.37
N GLU A 357 -5.71 7.08 18.27
CA GLU A 357 -4.33 7.51 18.04
C GLU A 357 -3.71 6.78 16.82
N LEU A 358 -3.98 5.48 16.66
CA LEU A 358 -3.46 4.71 15.54
C LEU A 358 -3.95 5.27 14.20
N VAL A 359 -5.24 5.57 14.07
CA VAL A 359 -5.81 6.07 12.81
C VAL A 359 -5.39 7.51 12.54
N GLN A 360 -5.23 8.32 13.59
CA GLN A 360 -4.70 9.69 13.50
C GLN A 360 -3.26 9.72 12.96
N VAL A 361 -2.39 8.92 13.56
CA VAL A 361 -0.98 8.78 13.18
C VAL A 361 -0.84 8.27 11.73
N LEU A 362 -1.72 7.37 11.29
CA LEU A 362 -1.70 6.88 9.91
C LEU A 362 -2.22 7.89 8.89
N ASN A 363 -3.07 8.85 9.29
CA ASN A 363 -3.59 9.87 8.38
C ASN A 363 -2.58 10.98 8.06
N VAL A 364 -1.43 11.03 8.74
CA VAL A 364 -0.30 11.92 8.38
C VAL A 364 0.80 11.22 7.57
N PHE A 365 0.70 9.91 7.35
CA PHE A 365 1.69 9.14 6.56
C PHE A 365 1.99 9.70 5.15
N PRO A 366 1.02 10.28 4.41
CA PRO A 366 1.30 10.85 3.08
C PRO A 366 2.31 12.01 3.08
N GLU A 367 2.66 12.57 4.24
CA GLU A 367 3.60 13.70 4.37
C GLU A 367 5.06 13.37 3.99
N LEU A 368 5.36 12.15 3.54
CA LEU A 368 6.70 11.62 3.36
C LEU A 368 7.14 11.44 1.87
N PHE A 369 6.38 11.91 0.85
CA PHE A 369 6.57 11.39 -0.55
C PHE A 369 6.28 12.35 -1.72
N HIS A 370 6.68 11.94 -2.95
CA HIS A 370 6.77 12.77 -4.18
C HIS A 370 5.87 12.33 -5.37
N CYS A 371 5.41 13.26 -6.25
CA CYS A 371 4.53 12.95 -7.42
C CYS A 371 4.84 13.72 -8.75
N SER A 372 3.85 13.99 -9.63
CA SER A 372 3.87 14.89 -10.81
C SER A 372 2.47 15.39 -11.23
N GLY A 373 2.34 16.55 -11.91
CA GLY A 373 1.04 17.10 -12.34
C GLY A 373 1.11 18.22 -13.40
N PHE A 374 0.00 18.52 -14.08
CA PHE A 374 -0.10 19.60 -15.07
C PHE A 374 -1.53 20.16 -15.19
N ALA A 375 -1.66 21.39 -15.70
CA ALA A 375 -2.92 21.93 -16.19
C ALA A 375 -2.71 22.57 -17.57
N VAL A 376 -3.62 22.31 -18.52
CA VAL A 376 -3.61 22.87 -19.88
C VAL A 376 -5.00 23.37 -20.22
N TYR A 377 -5.11 24.54 -20.85
CA TYR A 377 -6.40 25.16 -21.17
C TYR A 377 -6.24 26.15 -22.34
N GLY A 378 -7.25 26.96 -22.65
CA GLY A 378 -7.11 28.06 -23.63
C GLY A 378 -6.67 27.56 -25.01
N GLN A 379 -5.73 28.26 -25.65
CA GLN A 379 -5.24 27.87 -26.97
C GLN A 379 -4.48 26.54 -26.98
N ALA A 380 -4.08 26.03 -25.81
CA ALA A 380 -3.46 24.70 -25.72
C ALA A 380 -4.47 23.56 -25.98
N THR A 381 -5.77 23.82 -25.87
CA THR A 381 -6.83 22.80 -25.84
C THR A 381 -7.92 23.02 -26.88
N ILE A 382 -8.58 21.95 -27.33
CA ILE A 382 -9.71 22.06 -28.24
C ILE A 382 -10.84 22.81 -27.53
N HIS A 383 -11.30 23.90 -28.15
CA HIS A 383 -12.33 24.80 -27.62
C HIS A 383 -11.98 25.53 -26.30
N GLY A 384 -10.71 25.60 -25.91
CA GLY A 384 -10.32 26.38 -24.73
C GLY A 384 -10.52 25.70 -23.37
N LYS A 385 -10.91 24.42 -23.36
CA LYS A 385 -11.30 23.67 -22.16
C LYS A 385 -10.14 23.39 -21.21
N LEU A 386 -10.29 23.70 -19.92
CA LEU A 386 -9.30 23.32 -18.92
C LEU A 386 -9.31 21.83 -18.58
N TYR A 387 -8.12 21.25 -18.68
CA TYR A 387 -7.76 19.89 -18.26
C TYR A 387 -6.66 19.95 -17.21
N HIS A 388 -6.89 19.33 -16.05
CA HIS A 388 -5.91 19.20 -14.99
C HIS A 388 -5.57 17.72 -14.78
N GLY A 389 -4.36 17.34 -15.17
CA GLY A 389 -3.84 15.98 -15.03
C GLY A 389 -2.94 15.82 -13.81
N ARG A 390 -3.18 14.78 -13.03
CA ARG A 390 -2.40 14.45 -11.84
C ARG A 390 -1.90 13.01 -11.90
N VAL A 391 -0.60 12.81 -11.66
CA VAL A 391 0.10 11.51 -11.67
C VAL A 391 0.69 11.22 -10.29
N LEU A 392 0.20 10.20 -9.58
CA LEU A 392 0.85 9.70 -8.36
C LEU A 392 1.74 8.54 -8.63
N ASP A 393 3.02 8.79 -8.49
CA ASP A 393 4.05 7.78 -8.49
C ASP A 393 4.27 7.33 -7.05
N TYR A 394 3.58 6.28 -6.61
CA TYR A 394 3.58 5.84 -5.22
C TYR A 394 3.54 4.31 -5.07
N MET A 395 4.33 3.79 -4.14
CA MET A 395 4.47 2.39 -3.69
C MET A 395 3.43 1.35 -4.19
N THR A 396 3.38 1.05 -5.49
CA THR A 396 2.51 0.00 -6.05
C THR A 396 2.85 -1.39 -5.51
N THR A 397 4.04 -1.52 -4.92
CA THR A 397 4.59 -2.75 -4.35
C THR A 397 4.10 -3.06 -2.94
N ILE A 398 3.40 -2.14 -2.26
CA ILE A 398 2.83 -2.40 -0.93
C ILE A 398 1.31 -2.63 -0.97
N GLY A 399 0.69 -2.68 -2.15
CA GLY A 399 -0.71 -3.09 -2.29
C GLY A 399 -1.78 -2.05 -1.94
N LEU A 400 -1.44 -0.75 -1.91
CA LEU A 400 -2.44 0.30 -1.62
C LEU A 400 -3.60 0.31 -2.62
N GLN A 401 -3.38 -0.15 -3.85
CA GLN A 401 -4.41 -0.28 -4.88
C GLN A 401 -5.61 -1.12 -4.42
N ASP A 402 -5.45 -2.04 -3.48
CA ASP A 402 -6.57 -2.85 -2.95
C ASP A 402 -7.58 -2.01 -2.16
N ALA A 403 -7.14 -0.85 -1.66
CA ALA A 403 -7.92 0.12 -0.90
C ALA A 403 -8.35 1.33 -1.74
N ALA A 404 -7.96 1.41 -3.02
CA ALA A 404 -8.28 2.55 -3.87
C ALA A 404 -9.79 2.78 -3.98
N THR A 405 -10.22 4.01 -3.71
CA THR A 405 -11.63 4.41 -3.65
C THR A 405 -11.77 5.87 -4.08
N THR A 406 -12.77 6.18 -4.90
CA THR A 406 -13.19 7.57 -5.10
C THR A 406 -14.29 7.90 -4.11
N PHE A 407 -14.07 8.94 -3.31
CA PHE A 407 -15.01 9.45 -2.33
C PHE A 407 -15.75 10.65 -2.90
N ILE A 408 -17.07 10.63 -2.83
CA ILE A 408 -17.93 11.79 -3.03
C ILE A 408 -18.42 12.20 -1.65
N VAL A 409 -17.93 13.32 -1.14
CA VAL A 409 -18.15 13.72 0.25
C VAL A 409 -18.94 15.01 0.27
N ALA A 410 -20.04 15.05 1.04
CA ALA A 410 -20.88 16.22 1.27
C ALA A 410 -20.93 16.54 2.77
N PRO A 411 -19.91 17.23 3.31
CA PRO A 411 -19.86 17.63 4.70
C PRO A 411 -20.82 18.78 5.01
N ASP A 412 -21.45 18.74 6.19
CA ASP A 412 -22.34 19.82 6.63
C ASP A 412 -21.62 21.16 6.72
N GLY A 413 -22.22 22.20 6.14
CA GLY A 413 -21.70 23.58 6.20
C GLY A 413 -20.47 23.86 5.31
N HIS A 414 -20.08 22.91 4.45
CA HIS A 414 -18.90 23.02 3.58
C HIS A 414 -19.22 22.61 2.13
N HIS A 415 -18.31 22.90 1.21
CA HIS A 415 -18.45 22.47 -0.18
C HIS A 415 -18.33 20.94 -0.29
N ALA A 416 -19.20 20.33 -1.08
CA ALA A 416 -19.07 18.92 -1.44
C ALA A 416 -17.94 18.74 -2.47
N PHE A 417 -17.31 17.57 -2.47
CA PHE A 417 -16.17 17.32 -3.34
C PHE A 417 -16.00 15.84 -3.70
N ALA A 418 -15.31 15.60 -4.81
CA ALA A 418 -14.74 14.32 -5.18
C ALA A 418 -13.27 14.26 -4.70
N ASN A 419 -12.88 13.15 -4.08
CA ASN A 419 -11.52 12.85 -3.66
C ASN A 419 -11.12 11.46 -4.15
N VAL A 420 -10.02 11.36 -4.90
CA VAL A 420 -9.46 10.07 -5.33
C VAL A 420 -8.38 9.67 -4.32
N GLY A 421 -8.69 8.68 -3.49
CA GLY A 421 -7.84 8.28 -2.37
C GLY A 421 -7.96 6.80 -2.00
N TYR A 422 -7.78 6.50 -0.73
CA TYR A 422 -7.70 5.13 -0.21
C TYR A 422 -8.57 5.00 1.05
N ALA A 423 -9.23 3.84 1.19
CA ALA A 423 -9.98 3.55 2.40
C ALA A 423 -9.08 3.65 3.65
N GLY A 424 -9.60 4.27 4.71
CA GLY A 424 -8.84 4.56 5.93
C GLY A 424 -8.14 5.92 5.95
N PHE A 425 -8.09 6.63 4.81
CA PHE A 425 -7.48 7.95 4.68
C PHE A 425 -8.55 9.02 4.41
N ILE A 426 -8.60 10.05 5.26
CA ILE A 426 -9.60 11.13 5.18
C ILE A 426 -9.07 12.39 4.47
N GLY A 427 -7.75 12.53 4.35
CA GLY A 427 -7.12 13.65 3.65
C GLY A 427 -7.33 13.60 2.13
N SER A 428 -6.78 14.58 1.42
CA SER A 428 -6.86 14.63 -0.04
C SER A 428 -5.47 14.79 -0.67
N VAL A 429 -5.27 14.12 -1.80
CA VAL A 429 -4.09 14.30 -2.68
C VAL A 429 -4.50 14.57 -4.13
N SER A 430 -5.80 14.46 -4.43
CA SER A 430 -6.39 14.60 -5.76
C SER A 430 -7.88 14.83 -5.61
N GLY A 431 -8.36 16.04 -5.87
CA GLY A 431 -9.78 16.31 -5.73
C GLY A 431 -10.32 17.44 -6.58
N LEU A 432 -11.65 17.47 -6.66
CA LEU A 432 -12.46 18.48 -7.37
C LEU A 432 -13.68 18.80 -6.51
N ASN A 433 -13.94 20.07 -6.20
CA ASN A 433 -15.13 20.47 -5.44
C ASN A 433 -16.28 20.97 -6.34
N THR A 434 -17.47 21.15 -5.76
CA THR A 434 -18.66 21.65 -6.46
C THR A 434 -18.53 23.09 -6.96
N ARG A 435 -17.49 23.81 -6.54
CA ARG A 435 -17.19 25.18 -7.01
C ARG A 435 -16.28 25.19 -8.22
N GLY A 436 -15.87 24.03 -8.73
CA GLY A 436 -15.02 23.91 -9.91
C GLY A 436 -13.53 24.05 -9.60
N ILE A 437 -13.13 23.96 -8.33
CA ILE A 437 -11.73 23.98 -7.91
C ILE A 437 -11.18 22.56 -7.93
N SER A 438 -10.11 22.34 -8.69
CA SER A 438 -9.38 21.08 -8.75
C SER A 438 -7.96 21.23 -8.22
N LEU A 439 -7.52 20.25 -7.44
CA LEU A 439 -6.24 20.27 -6.74
C LEU A 439 -5.47 18.98 -6.99
N GLY A 440 -4.17 19.12 -7.26
CA GLY A 440 -3.23 18.03 -7.41
C GLY A 440 -1.88 18.42 -6.82
N GLU A 441 -1.23 17.48 -6.15
CA GLU A 441 0.06 17.67 -5.50
C GLU A 441 1.16 16.80 -6.13
N MET A 442 2.40 17.25 -5.94
CA MET A 442 3.67 16.59 -6.17
C MET A 442 4.66 16.91 -5.05
N GLY A 443 5.13 15.92 -4.30
CA GLY A 443 6.14 16.21 -3.28
C GLY A 443 7.53 16.51 -3.85
N GLY A 444 8.26 17.31 -3.08
CA GLY A 444 9.66 17.66 -3.26
C GLY A 444 10.57 16.94 -2.28
N ARG A 445 11.89 17.15 -2.37
CA ARG A 445 12.89 16.36 -1.62
C ARG A 445 13.07 16.79 -0.16
N GLY A 446 12.56 17.95 0.24
CA GLY A 446 12.56 18.40 1.63
C GLY A 446 11.51 17.66 2.47
N GLU A 447 11.94 16.84 3.42
CA GLU A 447 11.11 16.12 4.39
C GLU A 447 11.56 16.44 5.83
N GLY A 448 10.75 16.10 6.84
CA GLY A 448 11.15 16.23 8.25
C GLY A 448 10.79 17.57 8.92
N HIS A 449 10.15 18.49 8.18
CA HIS A 449 9.65 19.76 8.69
C HIS A 449 8.15 19.67 8.96
N TRP A 450 7.79 19.24 10.17
CA TRP A 450 6.42 18.88 10.55
C TRP A 450 5.62 19.98 11.26
N ASP A 451 6.24 21.13 11.57
CA ASP A 451 5.54 22.25 12.23
C ASP A 451 4.73 23.08 11.20
N GLY A 452 3.59 22.55 10.81
CA GLY A 452 2.66 23.21 9.91
C GLY A 452 1.41 22.38 9.63
N VAL A 453 0.51 22.92 8.81
CA VAL A 453 -0.68 22.19 8.38
C VAL A 453 -0.23 21.08 7.43
N PRO A 454 -0.57 19.80 7.68
CA PRO A 454 -0.26 18.72 6.74
C PRO A 454 -0.79 19.05 5.34
N MET A 455 -0.01 18.77 4.30
CA MET A 455 -0.39 18.89 2.89
C MET A 455 -1.76 18.26 2.63
N ALA A 456 -1.97 17.02 3.09
CA ALA A 456 -3.23 16.32 2.86
C ALA A 456 -4.43 17.03 3.53
N THR A 457 -4.17 17.71 4.65
CA THR A 457 -5.15 18.53 5.37
C THR A 457 -5.39 19.84 4.62
N LEU A 458 -4.36 20.54 4.14
CA LEU A 458 -4.51 21.77 3.33
C LEU A 458 -5.32 21.51 2.06
N MET A 459 -5.03 20.42 1.34
CA MET A 459 -5.80 20.04 0.16
C MET A 459 -7.26 19.74 0.51
N ARG A 460 -7.52 19.02 1.60
CA ARG A 460 -8.88 18.75 2.06
C ARG A 460 -9.62 20.05 2.45
N ARG A 461 -8.95 20.95 3.16
CA ARG A 461 -9.50 22.27 3.53
C ARG A 461 -9.85 23.09 2.30
N ALA A 462 -9.00 23.16 1.29
CA ALA A 462 -9.30 23.89 0.06
C ALA A 462 -10.52 23.33 -0.69
N LEU A 463 -10.70 22.01 -0.71
CA LEU A 463 -11.90 21.41 -1.30
C LEU A 463 -13.17 21.77 -0.52
N GLU A 464 -13.09 21.86 0.81
CA GLU A 464 -14.21 22.18 1.71
C GLU A 464 -14.54 23.68 1.81
N GLU A 465 -13.52 24.54 1.71
CA GLU A 465 -13.57 25.97 2.09
C GLU A 465 -13.50 26.91 0.88
N CYS A 466 -12.81 26.54 -0.21
CA CYS A 466 -12.53 27.48 -1.31
C CYS A 466 -13.51 27.39 -2.49
N SER A 467 -13.96 28.55 -2.94
CA SER A 467 -14.82 28.76 -4.11
C SER A 467 -14.08 29.28 -5.35
N THR A 468 -12.87 29.82 -5.19
CA THR A 468 -12.08 30.48 -6.24
C THR A 468 -10.59 30.14 -6.14
N LEU A 469 -9.84 30.32 -7.23
CA LEU A 469 -8.38 30.13 -7.22
C LEU A 469 -7.67 31.10 -6.27
N ASP A 470 -8.16 32.34 -6.14
CA ASP A 470 -7.61 33.35 -5.23
C ASP A 470 -7.72 32.90 -3.76
N GLU A 471 -8.86 32.35 -3.36
CA GLU A 471 -9.03 31.77 -2.01
C GLU A 471 -8.08 30.60 -1.75
N VAL A 472 -7.83 29.76 -2.77
CA VAL A 472 -6.86 28.66 -2.66
C VAL A 472 -5.45 29.21 -2.44
N THR A 473 -5.01 30.19 -3.25
CA THR A 473 -3.67 30.78 -3.08
C THR A 473 -3.52 31.50 -1.76
N ALA A 474 -4.55 32.23 -1.30
CA ALA A 474 -4.58 32.89 0.00
C ALA A 474 -4.51 31.87 1.16
N LEU A 475 -5.22 30.74 1.06
CA LEU A 475 -5.15 29.67 2.06
C LEU A 475 -3.71 29.13 2.18
N TRP A 476 -3.02 28.91 1.05
CA TRP A 476 -1.63 28.46 1.05
C TRP A 476 -0.67 29.50 1.61
N SER A 477 -0.84 30.78 1.25
CA SER A 477 0.01 31.87 1.75
C SER A 477 -0.12 32.07 3.27
N ASN A 478 -1.34 31.95 3.79
CA ASN A 478 -1.65 32.25 5.20
C ASN A 478 -1.53 31.05 6.15
N SER A 479 -1.36 29.83 5.62
CA SER A 479 -1.15 28.63 6.45
C SER A 479 0.33 28.33 6.61
N PRO A 480 0.81 27.93 7.81
CA PRO A 480 2.13 27.35 7.95
C PRO A 480 2.18 26.04 7.17
N ARG A 481 3.22 25.87 6.35
CA ARG A 481 3.36 24.72 5.43
C ARG A 481 4.41 23.77 5.97
N THR A 482 4.18 22.49 5.77
CA THR A 482 5.14 21.42 6.05
C THR A 482 5.95 21.12 4.80
N CYS A 483 7.13 20.51 4.99
CA CYS A 483 7.95 19.89 3.94
C CYS A 483 8.09 20.70 2.63
N GLU A 484 8.63 20.06 1.59
CA GLU A 484 8.69 20.63 0.26
C GLU A 484 7.61 19.99 -0.61
N TYR A 485 6.73 20.80 -1.18
CA TYR A 485 5.65 20.35 -2.05
C TYR A 485 5.45 21.28 -3.23
N TYR A 486 4.94 20.69 -4.30
CA TYR A 486 4.58 21.35 -5.53
C TYR A 486 3.11 21.04 -5.84
N TYR A 487 2.39 22.00 -6.40
CA TYR A 487 0.96 21.84 -6.62
C TYR A 487 0.52 22.39 -7.97
N VAL A 488 -0.48 21.77 -8.56
CA VAL A 488 -1.27 22.38 -9.63
C VAL A 488 -2.67 22.61 -9.09
N PHE A 489 -3.12 23.86 -9.16
CA PHE A 489 -4.49 24.23 -8.83
C PHE A 489 -5.15 24.80 -10.07
N ALA A 490 -6.44 24.51 -10.25
CA ALA A 490 -7.20 25.03 -11.37
C ALA A 490 -8.64 25.32 -11.01
N ASP A 491 -9.17 26.38 -11.60
CA ASP A 491 -10.54 26.87 -11.45
C ASP A 491 -11.27 26.77 -12.79
N GLY A 492 -12.28 25.89 -12.83
CA GLY A 492 -13.09 25.64 -14.02
C GLY A 492 -14.03 26.78 -14.39
N LYS A 493 -14.34 27.71 -13.48
CA LYS A 493 -15.24 28.85 -13.75
C LYS A 493 -14.50 29.98 -14.44
N THR A 494 -13.31 30.31 -13.95
CA THR A 494 -12.46 31.37 -14.54
C THR A 494 -11.55 30.84 -15.64
N ASN A 495 -11.46 29.52 -15.80
CA ASN A 495 -10.57 28.85 -16.75
C ASN A 495 -9.10 29.22 -16.53
N GLN A 496 -8.70 29.27 -15.25
CA GLN A 496 -7.34 29.62 -14.82
C GLN A 496 -6.69 28.45 -14.06
N ALA A 497 -5.37 28.41 -14.10
CA ALA A 497 -4.57 27.49 -13.31
C ALA A 497 -3.31 28.17 -12.79
N VAL A 498 -2.76 27.64 -11.70
CA VAL A 498 -1.50 28.10 -11.12
C VAL A 498 -0.69 26.90 -10.66
N GLY A 499 0.61 26.93 -10.96
CA GLY A 499 1.59 26.04 -10.36
C GLY A 499 2.09 26.65 -9.06
N VAL A 500 2.33 25.83 -8.04
CA VAL A 500 2.85 26.31 -6.76
C VAL A 500 4.09 25.50 -6.42
N ALA A 501 5.15 26.18 -6.00
CA ALA A 501 6.29 25.59 -5.32
C ALA A 501 6.31 26.11 -3.89
N ALA A 502 6.29 25.22 -2.91
CA ALA A 502 6.16 25.58 -1.50
C ALA A 502 7.14 24.79 -0.63
N THR A 503 7.83 25.51 0.24
CA THR A 503 8.58 24.99 1.38
C THR A 503 7.96 25.57 2.66
N PRO A 504 8.45 25.22 3.87
CA PRO A 504 7.98 25.88 5.09
C PRO A 504 8.22 27.40 5.03
N GLU A 505 9.39 27.82 4.55
CA GLU A 505 9.83 29.22 4.56
C GLU A 505 9.42 30.03 3.32
N ASN A 506 9.19 29.39 2.17
CA ASN A 506 8.96 30.08 0.91
C ASN A 506 7.77 29.52 0.14
N ILE A 507 7.09 30.40 -0.60
CA ILE A 507 6.03 30.01 -1.53
C ILE A 507 6.15 30.83 -2.81
N GLN A 508 6.06 30.14 -3.95
CA GLN A 508 6.12 30.73 -5.26
C GLN A 508 4.95 30.26 -6.11
N PHE A 509 4.24 31.22 -6.70
CA PHE A 509 3.19 30.98 -7.68
C PHE A 509 3.76 31.11 -9.10
N ILE A 510 3.48 30.12 -9.93
CA ILE A 510 3.99 29.97 -11.29
C ILE A 510 2.78 30.00 -12.22
N TRP A 511 2.64 31.10 -12.94
CA TRP A 511 1.49 31.32 -13.81
C TRP A 511 1.70 30.69 -15.20
N PRO A 512 0.62 30.45 -15.94
CA PRO A 512 0.67 29.84 -17.26
C PRO A 512 1.56 30.62 -18.23
N GLY A 513 2.42 29.92 -18.98
CA GLY A 513 3.42 30.54 -19.87
C GLY A 513 4.63 31.15 -19.17
N GLN A 514 4.69 31.19 -17.84
CA GLN A 514 5.84 31.69 -17.11
C GLN A 514 6.99 30.69 -17.13
N SER A 515 8.19 31.16 -17.48
CA SER A 515 9.42 30.37 -17.35
C SER A 515 9.85 30.26 -15.88
N HIS A 516 10.48 29.15 -15.52
CA HIS A 516 10.97 28.91 -14.16
C HIS A 516 12.31 28.17 -14.20
N GLU A 517 13.21 28.45 -13.25
CA GLU A 517 14.56 27.87 -13.22
C GLU A 517 14.55 26.33 -13.25
N LEU A 518 13.70 25.71 -12.45
CA LEU A 518 13.55 24.26 -12.39
C LEU A 518 12.70 23.64 -13.51
N LEU A 519 11.84 24.44 -14.16
CA LEU A 519 10.87 23.93 -15.14
C LEU A 519 11.26 24.24 -16.60
N GLY A 520 12.20 25.16 -16.81
CA GLY A 520 12.58 25.65 -18.12
C GLY A 520 11.60 26.68 -18.69
N PRO A 521 11.57 26.84 -20.04
CA PRO A 521 10.69 27.77 -20.72
C PRO A 521 9.21 27.43 -20.50
N GLY A 522 8.40 28.45 -20.20
CA GLY A 522 6.95 28.30 -20.08
C GLY A 522 6.27 28.00 -21.42
N ILE A 523 5.14 27.30 -21.36
CA ILE A 523 4.25 27.07 -22.50
C ILE A 523 2.99 27.92 -22.25
N ALA A 524 2.61 28.77 -23.22
CA ALA A 524 1.40 29.58 -23.12
C ALA A 524 0.17 28.71 -22.77
N ASP A 525 -0.76 29.23 -21.98
CA ASP A 525 -1.97 28.51 -21.55
C ASP A 525 -1.72 27.11 -20.90
N ALA A 526 -0.55 26.91 -20.31
CA ALA A 526 -0.19 25.67 -19.62
C ALA A 526 0.65 25.91 -18.35
N VAL A 527 0.36 25.11 -17.32
CA VAL A 527 1.19 24.89 -16.13
C VAL A 527 1.71 23.46 -16.19
N VAL A 528 3.02 23.28 -16.15
CA VAL A 528 3.65 21.95 -16.28
C VAL A 528 4.61 21.71 -15.12
N LEU A 529 4.25 20.80 -14.20
CA LEU A 529 5.06 20.45 -13.03
C LEU A 529 5.50 18.98 -13.06
N SER A 530 6.77 18.76 -13.33
CA SER A 530 7.42 17.46 -13.22
C SER A 530 8.93 17.66 -13.03
N ALA A 531 9.72 16.58 -13.07
CA ALA A 531 11.16 16.65 -12.88
C ALA A 531 11.94 15.77 -13.87
N GLY A 532 13.11 16.25 -14.29
CA GLY A 532 14.05 15.54 -15.16
C GLY A 532 13.42 15.13 -16.50
N SER A 533 13.74 13.93 -16.99
CA SER A 533 13.25 13.42 -18.28
C SER A 533 11.72 13.31 -18.39
N ARG A 534 11.02 13.22 -17.25
CA ARG A 534 9.54 13.24 -17.22
C ARG A 534 9.00 14.61 -17.63
N LEU A 535 9.59 15.68 -17.10
CA LEU A 535 9.27 17.05 -17.46
C LEU A 535 9.55 17.31 -18.95
N GLU A 536 10.74 16.95 -19.42
CA GLU A 536 11.10 17.09 -20.84
C GLU A 536 10.10 16.38 -21.76
N THR A 537 9.72 15.15 -21.39
CA THR A 537 8.74 14.36 -22.15
C THR A 537 7.35 15.02 -22.12
N LEU A 538 6.89 15.46 -20.95
CA LEU A 538 5.58 16.07 -20.78
C LEU A 538 5.49 17.39 -21.54
N SER A 539 6.46 18.29 -21.37
CA SER A 539 6.53 19.56 -22.09
C SER A 539 6.58 19.33 -23.61
N LYS A 540 7.37 18.36 -24.08
CA LYS A 540 7.40 18.00 -25.52
C LYS A 540 6.03 17.53 -26.02
N ARG A 541 5.35 16.66 -25.28
CA ARG A 541 4.01 16.15 -25.67
C ARG A 541 2.98 17.27 -25.75
N ILE A 542 2.99 18.18 -24.77
CA ILE A 542 2.10 19.35 -24.75
C ILE A 542 2.37 20.22 -25.97
N SER A 543 3.63 20.61 -26.22
CA SER A 543 3.99 21.46 -27.36
C SER A 543 3.66 20.82 -28.71
N GLN A 544 3.83 19.50 -28.86
CA GLN A 544 3.50 18.78 -30.10
C GLN A 544 2.00 18.65 -30.38
N ARG A 545 1.17 18.83 -29.36
CA ARG A 545 -0.29 18.72 -29.44
C ARG A 545 -1.00 20.02 -29.12
N TYR A 546 -0.26 21.13 -29.03
CA TYR A 546 -0.81 22.44 -28.70
C TYR A 546 -1.95 22.81 -29.64
N GLY A 547 -3.10 23.18 -29.08
CA GLY A 547 -4.34 23.48 -29.82
C GLY A 547 -5.14 22.26 -30.27
N GLN A 548 -4.66 21.05 -29.97
CA GLN A 548 -5.29 19.78 -30.33
C GLN A 548 -5.57 18.89 -29.10
N ILE A 549 -5.41 19.41 -27.88
CA ILE A 549 -5.60 18.64 -26.65
C ILE A 549 -7.09 18.58 -26.30
N ASP A 550 -7.67 17.38 -26.41
CA ASP A 550 -8.96 17.00 -25.82
C ASP A 550 -8.75 16.09 -24.59
N ALA A 551 -9.84 15.52 -24.05
CA ALA A 551 -9.78 14.64 -22.88
C ALA A 551 -8.96 13.36 -23.12
N ASP A 552 -8.97 12.80 -24.33
CA ASP A 552 -8.23 11.57 -24.66
C ASP A 552 -6.74 11.87 -24.85
N VAL A 553 -6.42 12.97 -25.53
CA VAL A 553 -5.05 13.47 -25.63
C VAL A 553 -4.52 13.82 -24.25
N ALA A 554 -5.29 14.50 -23.39
CA ALA A 554 -4.88 14.84 -22.03
C ALA A 554 -4.62 13.60 -21.16
N GLN A 555 -5.45 12.56 -21.25
CA GLN A 555 -5.17 11.25 -20.62
C GLN A 555 -3.84 10.65 -21.13
N SER A 556 -3.55 10.77 -22.42
CA SER A 556 -2.31 10.26 -23.02
C SER A 556 -1.05 11.02 -22.55
N LEU A 557 -1.17 12.29 -22.15
CA LEU A 557 -0.04 13.06 -21.61
C LEU A 557 0.53 12.42 -20.34
N MET A 558 -0.33 11.82 -19.50
CA MET A 558 0.03 11.11 -18.28
C MET A 558 0.62 9.71 -18.51
N SER A 559 0.65 9.21 -19.75
CA SER A 559 1.19 7.88 -20.05
C SER A 559 2.70 7.80 -19.78
N ARG A 560 3.23 6.59 -19.59
CA ARG A 560 4.68 6.37 -19.48
C ARG A 560 5.41 6.95 -20.71
N PRO A 561 6.62 7.52 -20.55
CA PRO A 561 7.44 7.57 -19.35
C PRO A 561 7.17 8.79 -18.43
N VAL A 562 6.13 9.59 -18.66
CA VAL A 562 5.76 10.68 -17.73
C VAL A 562 5.33 10.09 -16.39
N ALA A 563 4.45 9.09 -16.41
CA ALA A 563 4.21 8.22 -15.26
C ALA A 563 5.35 7.23 -15.04
N MET A 564 5.68 6.95 -13.77
CA MET A 564 6.70 5.97 -13.38
C MET A 564 6.12 4.55 -13.32
N GLN A 565 6.98 3.54 -13.05
CA GLN A 565 6.51 2.16 -12.78
C GLN A 565 5.73 2.07 -11.47
N SER A 566 5.99 2.98 -10.54
CA SER A 566 5.26 3.14 -9.31
C SER A 566 3.96 3.94 -9.48
N ASN A 567 3.48 4.21 -10.70
CA ASN A 567 2.28 5.02 -10.87
C ASN A 567 1.03 4.31 -10.31
N LEU A 568 0.56 4.80 -9.16
CA LEU A 568 -0.49 4.21 -8.34
C LEU A 568 -1.89 4.66 -8.77
N HIS A 569 -2.05 5.94 -9.09
CA HIS A 569 -3.27 6.44 -9.70
C HIS A 569 -3.03 7.67 -10.59
N ASN A 570 -3.87 7.80 -11.62
CA ASN A 570 -3.98 8.98 -12.46
C ASN A 570 -5.39 9.56 -12.38
N VAL A 571 -5.47 10.89 -12.37
CA VAL A 571 -6.74 11.61 -12.47
C VAL A 571 -6.62 12.70 -13.52
N LEU A 572 -7.56 12.73 -14.46
CA LEU A 572 -7.81 13.90 -15.30
C LEU A 572 -9.09 14.57 -14.80
N PHE A 573 -8.98 15.79 -14.28
CA PHE A 573 -10.12 16.64 -13.97
C PHE A 573 -10.52 17.48 -15.17
N VAL A 574 -11.83 17.64 -15.35
CA VAL A 574 -12.45 18.62 -16.24
C VAL A 574 -13.34 19.51 -15.35
N PRO A 575 -12.75 20.49 -14.65
CA PRO A 575 -13.38 21.10 -13.47
C PRO A 575 -14.69 21.83 -13.78
N ALA A 576 -14.76 22.50 -14.94
CA ALA A 576 -15.95 23.19 -15.42
C ALA A 576 -17.18 22.28 -15.55
N ASP A 577 -16.97 20.98 -15.80
CA ASP A 577 -18.06 20.01 -16.01
C ASP A 577 -18.33 19.14 -14.76
N GLY A 578 -17.52 19.29 -13.70
CA GLY A 578 -17.55 18.38 -12.56
C GLY A 578 -17.08 16.95 -12.90
N VAL A 579 -16.36 16.76 -14.01
CA VAL A 579 -15.96 15.43 -14.51
C VAL A 579 -14.55 15.08 -14.05
N LEU A 580 -14.34 13.81 -13.71
CA LEU A 580 -13.04 13.23 -13.45
C LEU A 580 -12.91 11.88 -14.15
N TYR A 581 -11.77 11.64 -14.79
CA TYR A 581 -11.36 10.35 -15.35
C TYR A 581 -10.32 9.75 -14.42
N VAL A 582 -10.59 8.58 -13.86
CA VAL A 582 -9.74 7.96 -12.82
C VAL A 582 -9.21 6.62 -13.30
N ALA A 583 -7.91 6.39 -13.14
CA ALA A 583 -7.28 5.08 -13.31
C ALA A 583 -6.46 4.74 -12.05
N ASN A 584 -6.55 3.49 -11.58
CA ASN A 584 -5.76 2.96 -10.46
C ASN A 584 -4.88 1.81 -10.96
N ALA A 585 -3.71 1.66 -10.36
CA ALA A 585 -2.82 0.54 -10.62
C ALA A 585 -3.50 -0.80 -10.25
N SER A 586 -3.10 -1.87 -10.93
CA SER A 586 -3.37 -3.24 -10.51
C SER A 586 -2.10 -3.85 -9.91
N HIS A 587 -2.20 -5.08 -9.42
CA HIS A 587 -1.04 -5.86 -8.94
C HIS A 587 0.05 -6.10 -9.99
N ASN A 588 -0.26 -5.92 -11.28
CA ASN A 588 0.65 -6.21 -12.40
C ASN A 588 0.86 -5.06 -13.37
N LYS A 589 0.14 -3.94 -13.25
CA LYS A 589 0.25 -2.81 -14.17
C LYS A 589 0.09 -1.47 -13.43
N PRO A 590 0.91 -0.45 -13.74
CA PRO A 590 0.71 0.90 -13.23
C PRO A 590 -0.58 1.52 -13.76
N ALA A 591 -1.11 2.54 -13.08
CA ALA A 591 -2.36 3.21 -13.46
C ALA A 591 -2.35 3.78 -14.88
N ALA A 592 -1.20 4.28 -15.36
CA ALA A 592 -1.01 4.79 -16.72
C ALA A 592 -1.23 3.75 -17.82
N GLU A 593 -1.27 2.46 -17.49
CA GLU A 593 -1.57 1.35 -18.41
C GLU A 593 -2.95 0.71 -18.14
N ARG A 594 -3.76 1.35 -17.31
CA ARG A 594 -5.09 0.91 -16.92
C ARG A 594 -6.15 1.81 -17.56
N PRO A 595 -7.35 1.26 -17.85
CA PRO A 595 -8.43 2.06 -18.42
C PRO A 595 -8.91 3.10 -17.41
N TYR A 596 -9.25 4.30 -17.92
CA TYR A 596 -9.85 5.34 -17.10
C TYR A 596 -11.37 5.13 -16.97
N VAL A 597 -11.88 5.36 -15.77
CA VAL A 597 -13.30 5.40 -15.46
C VAL A 597 -13.75 6.86 -15.34
N ARG A 598 -14.69 7.26 -16.20
CA ARG A 598 -15.31 8.58 -16.14
C ARG A 598 -16.35 8.62 -15.02
N LEU A 599 -16.21 9.60 -14.13
CA LEU A 599 -17.14 9.92 -13.05
C LEU A 599 -17.56 11.39 -13.20
N ASN A 600 -18.75 11.73 -12.73
CA ASN A 600 -19.23 13.11 -12.67
C ASN A 600 -19.71 13.41 -11.25
N LEU A 601 -19.06 14.38 -10.59
CA LEU A 601 -19.35 14.80 -9.22
C LEU A 601 -20.81 15.24 -9.08
N ASN A 602 -21.27 16.12 -9.96
CA ASN A 602 -22.62 16.69 -9.89
C ASN A 602 -23.71 15.63 -10.10
N GLU A 603 -23.48 14.64 -10.97
CA GLU A 603 -24.41 13.51 -11.16
C GLU A 603 -24.44 12.59 -9.93
N LEU A 604 -23.28 12.30 -9.33
CA LEU A 604 -23.19 11.43 -8.16
C LEU A 604 -23.80 12.07 -6.91
N LEU A 605 -23.69 13.40 -6.77
CA LEU A 605 -24.30 14.13 -5.65
C LEU A 605 -25.82 14.06 -5.63
N LYS A 606 -26.48 13.89 -6.78
CA LYS A 606 -27.95 13.70 -6.84
C LYS A 606 -28.44 12.47 -6.08
N ALA A 607 -27.56 11.52 -5.80
CA ALA A 607 -27.88 10.34 -5.00
C ALA A 607 -27.77 10.57 -3.48
N ILE A 608 -27.23 11.72 -3.04
CA ILE A 608 -27.10 12.08 -1.63
C ILE A 608 -28.36 12.85 -1.17
N PRO A 609 -29.08 12.37 -0.14
CA PRO A 609 -30.24 13.09 0.40
C PRO A 609 -29.87 14.49 0.88
N GLY A 610 -30.63 15.52 0.48
CA GLY A 610 -30.42 16.90 0.91
C GLY A 610 -29.22 17.62 0.27
N ALA A 611 -28.46 16.93 -0.60
CA ALA A 611 -27.43 17.56 -1.43
C ALA A 611 -28.06 18.24 -2.66
N ASP A 612 -29.06 19.09 -2.46
CA ASP A 612 -29.48 19.99 -3.53
C ASP A 612 -28.33 20.96 -3.78
N VAL A 613 -27.79 20.90 -4.99
CA VAL A 613 -26.63 21.68 -5.48
C VAL A 613 -26.81 23.18 -5.25
N GLU A 614 -28.07 23.65 -5.15
CA GLU A 614 -28.44 25.04 -4.87
C GLU A 614 -28.55 25.36 -3.36
N SER A 615 -28.87 24.38 -2.50
CA SER A 615 -29.09 24.62 -1.06
C SER A 615 -27.80 24.91 -0.28
N ALA A 616 -26.68 24.31 -0.67
CA ALA A 616 -25.36 24.58 -0.09
C ALA A 616 -24.86 26.00 -0.40
N VAL A 617 -25.33 26.60 -1.50
CA VAL A 617 -25.03 27.99 -1.87
C VAL A 617 -25.83 28.96 -1.01
N ALA A 618 -27.12 28.70 -0.82
CA ALA A 618 -28.01 29.56 -0.02
C ALA A 618 -27.73 29.53 1.49
N ALA A 619 -27.22 28.42 2.04
CA ALA A 619 -26.89 28.31 3.46
C ALA A 619 -25.61 29.06 3.86
N ALA A 620 -24.66 29.20 2.93
CA ALA A 620 -23.43 29.99 3.13
C ALA A 620 -23.72 31.50 3.01
N GLU A 621 -24.56 31.92 2.06
CA GLU A 621 -24.94 33.32 1.87
C GLU A 621 -25.78 33.86 3.04
N LYS A 622 -26.62 33.03 3.67
CA LYS A 622 -27.41 33.43 4.86
C LYS A 622 -26.60 33.60 6.15
N ARG A 623 -25.33 33.17 6.20
CA ARG A 623 -24.44 33.40 7.35
C ARG A 623 -23.49 34.59 7.17
N ALA A 624 -23.56 35.26 6.02
CA ALA A 624 -22.70 36.39 5.65
C ALA A 624 -23.41 37.75 5.68
N ASP A 625 -24.63 37.83 6.21
CA ASP A 625 -25.26 39.12 6.58
C ASP A 625 -24.96 39.39 8.08
N PRO A 626 -24.45 40.59 8.42
CA PRO A 626 -23.73 40.88 9.66
C PRO A 626 -24.52 40.75 10.98
#